data_AF-A0A2T0L3C4-F1
#
_entry.id   AF-A0A2T0L3C4-F1
#
_cell.length_a   1.000
_cell.length_b   1.000
_cell.length_c   1.000
_cell.angle_alpha   90.00
_cell.angle_beta   90.00
_cell.angle_gamma   90.00
#
_symmetry.space_group_name_H-M   'P 1'
#
loop_
_entity.id
_entity.type
_entity.pdbx_description
1 polymer ?
#
loop_
_entity_poly.entity_id
_entity_poly.type
_entity_poly.pdbx_seq_one_letter_code
_entity_poly.pdbx_strand_id
1 'polypeptide(L)'
;MVLSQASRSFGIAVVATATALLSACGGSGGSSANTGSNVLKLSSAVQSEHVARYAGAFGMLSGPGVAVIYTSVVQSLVTGVTAGTPNSTTACPVGGSISVATQSAGASGLQSGETAAVSFNQCVGQVKAPGVSDSASITGTVSVQIQSSQGVVGKASNDWSYTAVETANALTLVSANSTTVVNGTVSFTMSYDAKTGVTTTTASAPTVTLSRSQPAGSGNISGTITITSLNYSRVHGTDPVTDTLTTSGSISVNVADAVIAFNVATPAPVTISGGNVQAGMIQLSTNDTVETITPKDASTVGITVTSNGQTGTYTESVNTFRALVSG
;
A
#
# COMPACT_ATOMS: atom_id res chain seq x y z
N MET A 1 -25.27 -55.26 -22.18
CA MET A 1 -24.61 -54.54 -23.29
C MET A 1 -23.70 -53.49 -22.66
N VAL A 2 -22.50 -53.38 -23.20
CA VAL A 2 -21.27 -52.88 -22.59
C VAL A 2 -20.86 -51.56 -23.25
N LEU A 3 -20.08 -50.74 -22.51
CA LEU A 3 -19.24 -49.57 -22.90
C LEU A 3 -20.00 -48.24 -23.19
N SER A 4 -19.51 -47.03 -22.86
CA SER A 4 -18.15 -46.57 -22.50
C SER A 4 -18.15 -45.18 -21.81
N GLN A 5 -17.06 -44.92 -21.08
CA GLN A 5 -16.64 -43.67 -20.42
C GLN A 5 -16.42 -42.49 -21.38
N ALA A 6 -16.52 -41.26 -20.85
CA ALA A 6 -15.52 -40.20 -21.06
C ALA A 6 -15.59 -39.13 -19.96
N SER A 7 -14.74 -39.29 -18.94
CA SER A 7 -14.32 -38.22 -18.04
C SER A 7 -13.53 -37.18 -18.85
N ARG A 8 -13.79 -35.88 -18.69
CA ARG A 8 -12.92 -34.82 -19.20
C ARG A 8 -12.40 -33.94 -18.07
N SER A 9 -11.09 -34.05 -17.94
CA SER A 9 -10.13 -33.33 -17.11
C SER A 9 -10.20 -31.81 -17.27
N PHE A 10 -10.13 -31.09 -16.15
CA PHE A 10 -9.63 -29.71 -16.13
C PHE A 10 -8.11 -29.75 -16.02
N GLY A 11 -7.45 -29.07 -16.97
CA GLY A 11 -6.00 -29.03 -17.09
C GLY A 11 -5.35 -28.32 -15.90
N ILE A 12 -4.43 -29.02 -15.25
CA ILE A 12 -3.46 -28.47 -14.32
C ILE A 12 -2.42 -27.74 -15.16
N ALA A 13 -2.31 -26.41 -14.99
CA ALA A 13 -1.19 -25.66 -15.53
C ALA A 13 0.08 -26.07 -14.76
N VAL A 14 1.03 -26.61 -15.52
CA VAL A 14 2.34 -27.07 -15.06
C VAL A 14 3.13 -25.89 -14.49
N VAL A 15 3.45 -25.94 -13.19
CA VAL A 15 4.55 -25.16 -12.61
C VAL A 15 5.82 -25.80 -13.15
N ALA A 16 6.55 -25.07 -13.99
CA ALA A 16 7.90 -25.45 -14.38
C ALA A 16 8.80 -25.41 -13.15
N THR A 17 9.06 -26.57 -12.57
CA THR A 17 10.09 -26.78 -11.56
C THR A 17 11.44 -26.69 -12.24
N ALA A 18 12.13 -25.55 -12.10
CA ALA A 18 13.55 -25.46 -12.40
C ALA A 18 14.32 -26.27 -11.34
N THR A 19 14.51 -27.56 -11.61
CA THR A 19 15.51 -28.37 -10.92
C THR A 19 16.89 -27.94 -11.41
N ALA A 20 17.48 -26.95 -10.75
CA ALA A 20 18.90 -26.69 -10.90
C ALA A 20 19.68 -27.79 -10.17
N LEU A 21 20.01 -28.85 -10.91
CA LEU A 21 21.04 -29.81 -10.53
C LEU A 21 22.36 -29.05 -10.35
N LEU A 22 22.83 -28.95 -9.10
CA LEU A 22 24.24 -28.70 -8.81
C LEU A 22 25.03 -29.94 -9.24
N SER A 23 25.43 -29.99 -10.50
CA SER A 23 26.47 -30.88 -10.98
C SER A 23 27.73 -30.06 -11.18
N ALA A 24 28.65 -30.15 -10.22
CA ALA A 24 29.97 -29.57 -10.27
C ALA A 24 30.70 -29.98 -11.56
N CYS A 25 31.22 -28.99 -12.28
CA CYS A 25 32.18 -29.18 -13.35
C CYS A 25 33.57 -29.38 -12.73
N GLY A 26 34.22 -30.51 -13.04
CA GLY A 26 35.64 -30.72 -12.81
C GLY A 26 36.30 -31.18 -14.11
N GLY A 27 37.31 -30.43 -14.57
CA GLY A 27 38.39 -30.99 -15.38
C GLY A 27 38.58 -30.48 -16.81
N SER A 28 39.46 -29.48 -16.94
CA SER A 28 40.59 -29.37 -17.90
C SER A 28 40.39 -29.40 -19.42
N GLY A 29 40.99 -28.42 -20.10
CA GLY A 29 41.46 -28.53 -21.49
C GLY A 29 41.55 -27.18 -22.20
N GLY A 30 42.77 -26.75 -22.54
CA GLY A 30 43.04 -25.40 -23.06
C GLY A 30 42.51 -25.13 -24.46
N SER A 31 42.27 -23.85 -24.76
CA SER A 31 42.86 -23.12 -25.89
C SER A 31 42.33 -21.69 -25.92
N SER A 32 43.21 -20.78 -26.33
CA SER A 32 43.05 -19.35 -26.45
C SER A 32 41.87 -18.94 -27.35
N ALA A 33 40.91 -18.24 -26.75
CA ALA A 33 40.08 -17.27 -27.44
C ALA A 33 40.01 -16.02 -26.54
N ASN A 34 40.39 -14.88 -27.09
CA ASN A 34 40.10 -13.57 -26.51
C ASN A 34 38.58 -13.40 -26.50
N THR A 35 37.96 -13.78 -25.39
CA THR A 35 36.58 -13.46 -25.06
C THR A 35 36.60 -12.76 -23.73
N GLY A 36 36.63 -11.42 -23.77
CA GLY A 36 36.27 -10.57 -22.63
C GLY A 36 34.79 -10.77 -22.33
N SER A 37 34.45 -11.88 -21.71
CA SER A 37 33.11 -12.22 -21.22
C SER A 37 33.28 -13.55 -20.48
N ASN A 38 33.20 -13.50 -19.15
CA ASN A 38 32.90 -14.64 -18.24
C ASN A 38 33.29 -14.35 -16.77
N VAL A 39 33.63 -13.10 -16.42
CA VAL A 39 33.75 -12.68 -15.01
C VAL A 39 33.12 -11.30 -14.80
N LEU A 40 31.97 -11.03 -15.43
CA LEU A 40 30.97 -10.20 -14.75
C LEU A 40 30.40 -11.11 -13.67
N LYS A 41 31.03 -11.04 -12.50
CA LYS A 41 30.55 -11.61 -11.26
C LYS A 41 29.03 -11.49 -11.24
N LEU A 42 28.38 -12.62 -10.98
CA LEU A 42 26.99 -12.74 -10.55
C LEU A 42 26.79 -12.00 -9.21
N SER A 43 27.10 -10.70 -9.16
CA SER A 43 26.77 -9.81 -8.05
C SER A 43 25.40 -9.21 -8.33
N SER A 44 24.41 -9.70 -7.57
CA SER A 44 23.11 -9.09 -7.23
C SER A 44 22.15 -8.61 -8.33
N ALA A 45 22.51 -8.63 -9.62
CA ALA A 45 21.70 -7.98 -10.67
C ALA A 45 20.83 -8.92 -11.54
N VAL A 46 21.08 -10.23 -11.60
CA VAL A 46 20.17 -11.18 -12.28
C VAL A 46 18.84 -11.34 -11.50
N GLN A 47 18.82 -10.91 -10.24
CA GLN A 47 17.61 -10.69 -9.42
C GLN A 47 17.09 -9.24 -9.45
N SER A 48 17.85 -8.28 -10.00
CA SER A 48 17.57 -6.84 -9.90
C SER A 48 16.28 -6.44 -10.61
N GLU A 49 15.95 -7.01 -11.77
CA GLU A 49 14.72 -6.60 -12.46
C GLU A 49 13.45 -7.02 -11.72
N HIS A 50 13.37 -8.27 -11.23
CA HIS A 50 12.21 -8.72 -10.45
C HIS A 50 12.12 -8.00 -9.11
N VAL A 51 13.26 -7.80 -8.45
CA VAL A 51 13.33 -7.09 -7.18
C VAL A 51 12.99 -5.60 -7.35
N ALA A 52 13.47 -4.96 -8.40
CA ALA A 52 13.13 -3.59 -8.79
C ALA A 52 11.65 -3.46 -9.14
N ARG A 53 11.08 -4.43 -9.88
CA ARG A 53 9.64 -4.47 -10.17
C ARG A 53 8.81 -4.59 -8.90
N TYR A 54 9.20 -5.45 -7.95
CA TYR A 54 8.53 -5.53 -6.65
C TYR A 54 8.71 -4.25 -5.83
N ALA A 55 9.94 -3.75 -5.68
CA ALA A 55 10.23 -2.52 -4.94
C ALA A 55 9.53 -1.30 -5.54
N GLY A 56 9.44 -1.22 -6.87
CA GLY A 56 8.69 -0.21 -7.62
C GLY A 56 7.19 -0.35 -7.43
N ALA A 57 6.66 -1.57 -7.49
CA ALA A 57 5.25 -1.83 -7.19
C ALA A 57 4.89 -1.38 -5.77
N PHE A 58 5.74 -1.71 -4.79
CA PHE A 58 5.58 -1.24 -3.43
C PHE A 58 5.74 0.28 -3.31
N GLY A 59 6.77 0.89 -3.87
CA GLY A 59 6.99 2.35 -3.80
C GLY A 59 5.86 3.14 -4.46
N MET A 60 5.35 2.66 -5.60
CA MET A 60 4.23 3.27 -6.31
C MET A 60 2.90 3.17 -5.57
N LEU A 61 2.64 2.08 -4.86
CA LEU A 61 1.30 1.74 -4.39
C LEU A 61 1.13 1.73 -2.86
N SER A 62 2.21 1.53 -2.10
CA SER A 62 2.16 1.39 -0.63
C SER A 62 1.85 2.70 0.10
N GLY A 63 2.49 3.80 -0.26
CA GLY A 63 2.21 5.13 0.31
C GLY A 63 0.76 5.56 0.12
N PRO A 64 0.22 5.50 -1.12
CA PRO A 64 -1.21 5.71 -1.36
C PRO A 64 -2.09 4.72 -0.59
N GLY A 65 -1.69 3.45 -0.50
CA GLY A 65 -2.42 2.42 0.26
C GLY A 65 -2.60 2.77 1.74
N VAL A 66 -1.52 3.22 2.39
CA VAL A 66 -1.55 3.68 3.79
C VAL A 66 -2.47 4.88 3.95
N ALA A 67 -2.35 5.88 3.08
CA ALA A 67 -3.22 7.05 3.11
C ALA A 67 -4.70 6.66 2.97
N VAL A 68 -5.02 5.74 2.05
CA VAL A 68 -6.41 5.26 1.88
C VAL A 68 -6.93 4.55 3.13
N ILE A 69 -6.12 3.69 3.77
CA ILE A 69 -6.53 3.00 5.01
C ILE A 69 -6.93 4.02 6.08
N TYR A 70 -6.07 5.00 6.38
CA TYR A 70 -6.37 6.02 7.39
C TYR A 70 -7.56 6.90 6.96
N THR A 71 -7.67 7.31 5.68
CA THR A 71 -8.87 8.05 5.23
C THR A 71 -10.16 7.24 5.37
N SER A 72 -10.12 5.92 5.25
CA SER A 72 -11.30 5.07 5.45
C SER A 72 -11.75 5.05 6.91
N VAL A 73 -10.81 5.07 7.86
CA VAL A 73 -11.09 5.20 9.30
C VAL A 73 -11.78 6.53 9.58
N VAL A 74 -11.22 7.62 9.06
CA VAL A 74 -11.77 8.98 9.14
C VAL A 74 -13.21 9.03 8.62
N GLN A 75 -13.47 8.45 7.44
CA GLN A 75 -14.81 8.41 6.86
C GLN A 75 -15.78 7.62 7.75
N SER A 76 -15.38 6.43 8.20
CA SER A 76 -16.20 5.61 9.11
C SER A 76 -16.50 6.33 10.42
N LEU A 77 -15.52 7.03 11.00
CA LEU A 77 -15.71 7.84 12.20
C LEU A 77 -16.75 8.93 11.98
N VAL A 78 -16.60 9.74 10.93
CA VAL A 78 -17.53 10.85 10.63
C VAL A 78 -18.95 10.34 10.38
N THR A 79 -19.12 9.25 9.63
CA THR A 79 -20.43 8.61 9.44
C THR A 79 -21.01 8.08 10.75
N GLY A 80 -20.16 7.54 11.64
CA GLY A 80 -20.61 7.02 12.93
C GLY A 80 -21.09 8.09 13.89
N VAL A 81 -20.36 9.20 14.01
CA VAL A 81 -20.64 10.28 14.99
C VAL A 81 -21.75 11.24 14.56
N THR A 82 -22.00 11.34 13.26
CA THR A 82 -23.15 12.10 12.73
C THR A 82 -24.49 11.48 13.06
N ALA A 83 -24.54 10.18 13.34
CA ALA A 83 -25.76 9.49 13.74
C ALA A 83 -26.23 9.81 15.17
N GLY A 84 -25.47 10.60 15.95
CA GLY A 84 -25.83 10.99 17.31
C GLY A 84 -25.82 9.85 18.33
N THR A 85 -25.34 8.68 17.94
CA THR A 85 -25.24 7.49 18.78
C THR A 85 -23.79 7.31 19.24
N PRO A 86 -23.51 7.20 20.56
CA PRO A 86 -22.16 7.00 21.09
C PRO A 86 -21.47 5.76 20.50
N ASN A 87 -22.27 4.75 20.17
CA ASN A 87 -21.82 3.54 19.50
C ASN A 87 -22.63 3.35 18.22
N SER A 88 -21.96 3.05 17.12
CA SER A 88 -22.60 2.64 15.88
C SER A 88 -21.91 1.40 15.32
N THR A 89 -22.68 0.57 14.64
CA THR A 89 -22.16 -0.58 13.88
C THR A 89 -22.74 -0.51 12.48
N THR A 90 -21.88 -0.61 11.48
CA THR A 90 -22.26 -0.56 10.06
C THR A 90 -21.71 -1.78 9.36
N ALA A 91 -22.53 -2.43 8.52
CA ALA A 91 -22.08 -3.53 7.69
C ALA A 91 -21.09 -3.03 6.62
N CYS A 92 -20.04 -3.80 6.36
CA CYS A 92 -19.13 -3.48 5.27
C CYS A 92 -19.74 -3.91 3.92
N PRO A 93 -19.30 -3.32 2.79
CA PRO A 93 -19.93 -3.53 1.50
C PRO A 93 -20.04 -4.98 1.05
N VAL A 94 -19.05 -5.81 1.37
CA VAL A 94 -18.99 -7.22 0.93
C VAL A 94 -19.21 -8.20 2.09
N GLY A 95 -18.80 -7.86 3.30
CA GLY A 95 -18.98 -8.72 4.46
C GLY A 95 -18.27 -8.19 5.70
N GLY A 96 -18.69 -8.67 6.88
CA GLY A 96 -18.19 -8.16 8.17
C GLY A 96 -18.80 -6.82 8.56
N SER A 97 -18.19 -6.15 9.54
CA SER A 97 -18.70 -4.86 10.05
C SER A 97 -17.61 -3.92 10.55
N ILE A 98 -17.98 -2.66 10.67
CA ILE A 98 -17.22 -1.61 11.37
C ILE A 98 -18.04 -1.19 12.57
N SER A 99 -17.42 -1.10 13.73
CA SER A 99 -18.03 -0.53 14.93
C SER A 99 -17.26 0.71 15.34
N VAL A 100 -17.96 1.82 15.55
CA VAL A 100 -17.40 3.05 16.09
C VAL A 100 -17.93 3.19 17.50
N ALA A 101 -17.02 3.27 18.47
CA ALA A 101 -17.36 3.53 19.86
C ALA A 101 -16.67 4.83 20.30
N THR A 102 -17.45 5.85 20.61
CA THR A 102 -16.96 7.13 21.12
C THR A 102 -17.10 7.19 22.62
N GLN A 103 -16.05 7.64 23.30
CA GLN A 103 -16.09 7.91 24.73
C GLN A 103 -16.36 9.40 24.90
N SER A 104 -17.47 9.72 25.56
CA SER A 104 -17.91 11.07 25.88
C SER A 104 -18.42 11.90 24.70
N ALA A 105 -18.89 11.28 23.61
CA ALA A 105 -19.49 12.01 22.49
C ALA A 105 -20.56 12.99 22.98
N GLY A 106 -20.33 14.28 22.75
CA GLY A 106 -21.31 15.31 23.01
C GLY A 106 -22.57 15.15 22.15
N ALA A 107 -23.67 15.78 22.58
CA ALA A 107 -24.95 15.78 21.85
C ALA A 107 -24.91 16.44 20.45
N SER A 108 -23.73 16.90 19.99
CA SER A 108 -23.54 17.68 18.75
C SER A 108 -22.33 17.23 17.93
N GLY A 109 -21.90 15.96 18.04
CA GLY A 109 -20.77 15.41 17.30
C GLY A 109 -19.46 15.43 18.09
N LEU A 110 -18.33 15.40 17.39
CA LEU A 110 -16.99 15.29 18.01
C LEU A 110 -16.61 16.52 18.83
N GLN A 111 -16.05 16.31 20.02
CA GLN A 111 -15.48 17.35 20.87
C GLN A 111 -13.97 17.17 21.06
N SER A 112 -13.27 18.29 21.27
CA SER A 112 -11.85 18.27 21.65
C SER A 112 -11.64 17.46 22.93
N GLY A 113 -10.63 16.58 22.94
CA GLY A 113 -10.32 15.69 24.05
C GLY A 113 -11.07 14.36 24.04
N GLU A 114 -12.07 14.17 23.16
CA GLU A 114 -12.76 12.90 23.01
C GLU A 114 -11.86 11.82 22.42
N THR A 115 -12.17 10.57 22.75
CA THR A 115 -11.55 9.40 22.13
C THR A 115 -12.60 8.55 21.46
N ALA A 116 -12.25 7.97 20.31
CA ALA A 116 -13.06 7.01 19.60
C ALA A 116 -12.25 5.75 19.30
N ALA A 117 -12.93 4.61 19.25
CA ALA A 117 -12.37 3.36 18.78
C ALA A 117 -13.14 2.95 17.53
N VAL A 118 -12.43 2.82 16.40
CA VAL A 118 -12.96 2.27 15.15
C VAL A 118 -12.47 0.85 15.04
N SER A 119 -13.40 -0.11 15.21
CA SER A 119 -13.10 -1.54 15.19
C SER A 119 -13.61 -2.18 13.92
N PHE A 120 -12.74 -2.90 13.23
CA PHE A 120 -13.05 -3.67 12.04
C PHE A 120 -13.19 -5.14 12.42
N ASN A 121 -14.34 -5.73 12.09
CA ASN A 121 -14.62 -7.15 12.29
C ASN A 121 -14.74 -7.83 10.93
N GLN A 122 -13.61 -8.32 10.41
CA GLN A 122 -13.49 -8.96 9.10
C GLN A 122 -14.16 -8.14 7.99
N CYS A 123 -13.93 -6.83 8.02
CA CYS A 123 -14.58 -5.89 7.13
C CYS A 123 -14.01 -5.99 5.71
N VAL A 124 -14.84 -6.38 4.74
CA VAL A 124 -14.45 -6.55 3.34
C VAL A 124 -15.05 -5.45 2.47
N GLY A 125 -14.24 -4.91 1.55
CA GLY A 125 -14.66 -3.93 0.55
C GLY A 125 -14.69 -2.48 1.02
N GLN A 126 -14.33 -2.20 2.28
CA GLN A 126 -14.27 -0.83 2.83
C GLN A 126 -13.06 -0.05 2.30
N VAL A 127 -11.89 -0.68 2.25
CA VAL A 127 -10.67 -0.05 1.73
C VAL A 127 -10.50 -0.44 0.28
N LYS A 128 -10.51 0.57 -0.60
CA LYS A 128 -10.20 0.43 -2.01
C LYS A 128 -8.92 1.19 -2.32
N ALA A 129 -7.80 0.48 -2.26
CA ALA A 129 -6.51 1.07 -2.53
C ALA A 129 -5.70 0.16 -3.47
N PRO A 130 -4.78 0.73 -4.27
CA PRO A 130 -3.86 -0.09 -5.04
C PRO A 130 -3.10 -1.07 -4.13
N GLY A 131 -3.09 -2.35 -4.49
CA GLY A 131 -2.44 -3.39 -3.71
C GLY A 131 -3.25 -3.97 -2.54
N VAL A 132 -4.45 -3.46 -2.30
CA VAL A 132 -5.44 -4.10 -1.43
C VAL A 132 -6.42 -4.85 -2.33
N SER A 133 -6.53 -6.17 -2.15
CA SER A 133 -7.49 -6.99 -2.88
C SER A 133 -8.93 -6.65 -2.48
N ASP A 134 -9.87 -6.72 -3.42
CA ASP A 134 -11.30 -6.52 -3.14
C ASP A 134 -11.87 -7.56 -2.16
N SER A 135 -11.22 -8.72 -2.03
CA SER A 135 -11.56 -9.75 -1.05
C SER A 135 -10.78 -9.64 0.26
N ALA A 136 -9.88 -8.66 0.38
CA ALA A 136 -9.12 -8.46 1.60
C ALA A 136 -10.06 -8.04 2.74
N SER A 137 -9.91 -8.68 3.89
CA SER A 137 -10.66 -8.36 5.11
C SER A 137 -9.77 -7.58 6.07
N ILE A 138 -10.36 -6.57 6.70
CA ILE A 138 -9.71 -5.76 7.72
C ILE A 138 -10.19 -6.23 9.10
N THR A 139 -9.26 -6.48 10.00
CA THR A 139 -9.53 -6.85 11.39
C THR A 139 -8.64 -6.06 12.33
N GLY A 140 -9.19 -5.66 13.48
CA GLY A 140 -8.47 -4.94 14.52
C GLY A 140 -9.12 -3.61 14.85
N THR A 141 -8.43 -2.78 15.64
CA THR A 141 -8.99 -1.52 16.13
C THR A 141 -8.00 -0.39 15.90
N VAL A 142 -8.53 0.77 15.53
CA VAL A 142 -7.82 2.05 15.47
C VAL A 142 -8.39 2.94 16.56
N SER A 143 -7.54 3.46 17.43
CA SER A 143 -7.93 4.49 18.41
C SER A 143 -7.75 5.87 17.80
N VAL A 144 -8.73 6.74 17.96
CA VAL A 144 -8.71 8.11 17.48
C VAL A 144 -8.84 9.04 18.67
N GLN A 145 -7.94 10.01 18.79
CA GLN A 145 -8.01 11.06 19.80
C GLN A 145 -8.27 12.40 19.12
N ILE A 146 -9.40 13.04 19.44
CA ILE A 146 -9.75 14.35 18.89
C ILE A 146 -8.94 15.43 19.60
N GLN A 147 -8.13 16.15 18.84
CA GLN A 147 -7.32 17.25 19.36
C GLN A 147 -8.12 18.55 19.35
N SER A 148 -8.84 18.81 18.27
CA SER A 148 -9.69 20.00 18.12
C SER A 148 -10.88 19.70 17.22
N SER A 149 -11.98 20.39 17.44
CA SER A 149 -13.14 20.37 16.55
C SER A 149 -13.74 21.77 16.45
N GLN A 150 -14.33 22.06 15.30
CA GLN A 150 -15.02 23.31 14.99
C GLN A 150 -16.29 22.98 14.23
N GLY A 151 -17.41 23.58 14.64
CA GLY A 151 -18.73 23.28 14.07
C GLY A 151 -19.24 21.91 14.52
N VAL A 152 -20.35 21.49 13.92
CA VAL A 152 -20.98 20.19 14.18
C VAL A 152 -20.44 19.20 13.16
N VAL A 153 -19.45 18.39 13.56
CA VAL A 153 -18.74 17.49 12.63
C VAL A 153 -19.71 16.55 11.90
N GLY A 154 -19.57 16.55 10.58
CA GLY A 154 -20.35 15.74 9.63
C GLY A 154 -21.77 16.24 9.36
N LYS A 155 -22.17 17.41 9.89
CA LYS A 155 -23.40 18.08 9.49
C LYS A 155 -23.20 18.82 8.17
N ALA A 156 -23.82 18.33 7.10
CA ALA A 156 -23.65 18.88 5.75
C ALA A 156 -24.23 20.32 5.53
N SER A 157 -24.99 20.86 6.48
CA SER A 157 -25.58 22.22 6.36
C SER A 157 -24.66 23.34 6.83
N ASN A 158 -23.55 23.03 7.51
CA ASN A 158 -22.63 24.01 8.07
C ASN A 158 -21.19 23.60 7.80
N ASP A 159 -20.29 24.58 7.75
CA ASP A 159 -18.86 24.29 7.75
C ASP A 159 -18.46 23.61 9.06
N TRP A 160 -17.54 22.65 8.96
CA TRP A 160 -16.96 22.01 10.13
C TRP A 160 -15.53 21.56 9.85
N SER A 161 -14.74 21.44 10.90
CA SER A 161 -13.41 20.85 10.82
C SER A 161 -13.05 20.14 12.11
N TYR A 162 -12.11 19.20 12.04
CA TYR A 162 -11.50 18.63 13.22
C TYR A 162 -10.09 18.15 12.94
N THR A 163 -9.27 18.15 13.99
CA THR A 163 -7.94 17.54 13.99
C THR A 163 -7.92 16.41 14.99
N ALA A 164 -7.30 15.31 14.64
CA ALA A 164 -7.21 14.15 15.50
C ALA A 164 -5.95 13.33 15.24
N VAL A 165 -5.67 12.42 16.17
CA VAL A 165 -4.55 11.49 16.12
C VAL A 165 -5.11 10.09 16.07
N GLU A 166 -4.91 9.38 14.95
CA GLU A 166 -5.23 7.96 14.83
C GLU A 166 -4.02 7.13 15.20
N THR A 167 -4.23 6.07 15.97
CA THR A 167 -3.21 5.09 16.29
C THR A 167 -3.74 3.71 15.95
N ALA A 168 -3.09 3.07 14.99
CA ALA A 168 -3.29 1.67 14.67
C ALA A 168 -2.29 0.84 15.49
N ASN A 169 -2.79 -0.11 16.27
CA ASN A 169 -1.99 -1.10 16.98
C ASN A 169 -2.39 -2.49 16.46
N ALA A 170 -1.63 -2.97 15.49
CA ALA A 170 -1.82 -4.22 14.76
C ALA A 170 -3.12 -4.30 13.95
N LEU A 171 -3.47 -3.24 13.21
CA LEU A 171 -4.56 -3.31 12.25
C LEU A 171 -4.16 -4.28 11.13
N THR A 172 -4.92 -5.36 10.97
CA THR A 172 -4.55 -6.48 10.10
C THR A 172 -5.41 -6.52 8.86
N LEU A 173 -4.77 -6.55 7.70
CA LEU A 173 -5.37 -6.80 6.40
C LEU A 173 -5.04 -8.22 5.97
N VAL A 174 -6.05 -9.07 5.80
CA VAL A 174 -5.91 -10.46 5.36
C VAL A 174 -6.43 -10.58 3.94
N SER A 175 -5.56 -10.90 2.98
CA SER A 175 -5.93 -11.34 1.64
C SER A 175 -5.79 -12.86 1.50
N ALA A 176 -6.25 -13.43 0.39
CA ALA A 176 -6.29 -14.88 0.16
C ALA A 176 -4.94 -15.59 0.46
N ASN A 177 -3.81 -14.94 0.15
CA ASN A 177 -2.47 -15.51 0.33
C ASN A 177 -1.51 -14.58 1.08
N SER A 178 -1.99 -13.53 1.76
CA SER A 178 -1.09 -12.65 2.50
C SER A 178 -1.74 -12.01 3.71
N THR A 179 -0.93 -11.66 4.68
CA THR A 179 -1.33 -10.87 5.84
C THR A 179 -0.45 -9.64 5.91
N THR A 180 -1.05 -8.47 6.08
CA THR A 180 -0.35 -7.21 6.30
C THR A 180 -0.81 -6.64 7.64
N VAL A 181 0.12 -6.39 8.55
CA VAL A 181 -0.14 -5.78 9.86
C VAL A 181 0.37 -4.36 9.84
N VAL A 182 -0.52 -3.40 10.08
CA VAL A 182 -0.25 -1.96 10.09
C VAL A 182 -0.15 -1.50 11.54
N ASN A 183 0.95 -0.81 11.85
CA ASN A 183 1.15 -0.13 13.13
C ASN A 183 1.62 1.29 12.88
N GLY A 184 1.12 2.24 13.65
CA GLY A 184 1.63 3.61 13.60
C GLY A 184 0.62 4.63 14.06
N THR A 185 1.08 5.86 14.07
CA THR A 185 0.29 7.01 14.49
C THR A 185 0.26 8.04 13.38
N VAL A 186 -0.93 8.54 13.07
CA VAL A 186 -1.17 9.53 12.02
C VAL A 186 -1.95 10.68 12.62
N SER A 187 -1.43 11.89 12.47
CA SER A 187 -2.19 13.11 12.74
C SER A 187 -2.94 13.49 11.49
N PHE A 188 -4.23 13.76 11.59
CA PHE A 188 -5.06 14.13 10.45
C PHE A 188 -5.93 15.33 10.77
N THR A 189 -6.23 16.10 9.74
CA THR A 189 -7.18 17.20 9.77
C THR A 189 -8.20 16.98 8.67
N MET A 190 -9.47 17.10 8.99
CA MET A 190 -10.55 17.07 8.01
C MET A 190 -11.38 18.34 8.13
N SER A 191 -11.71 18.95 7.00
CA SER A 191 -12.60 20.11 6.92
C SER A 191 -13.65 19.90 5.84
N TYR A 192 -14.82 20.47 6.06
CA TYR A 192 -15.93 20.48 5.12
C TYR A 192 -16.41 21.92 4.92
N ASP A 193 -16.52 22.31 3.65
CA ASP A 193 -17.13 23.56 3.21
C ASP A 193 -18.55 23.25 2.73
N ALA A 194 -19.55 23.75 3.45
CA ALA A 194 -20.96 23.49 3.15
C ALA A 194 -21.45 24.24 1.90
N LYS A 195 -20.78 25.34 1.52
CA LYS A 195 -21.14 26.11 0.32
C LYS A 195 -20.77 25.36 -0.94
N THR A 196 -19.61 24.70 -0.94
CA THR A 196 -19.09 23.98 -2.10
C THR A 196 -19.35 22.47 -2.02
N GLY A 197 -19.66 21.95 -0.83
CA GLY A 197 -19.73 20.51 -0.56
C GLY A 197 -18.35 19.83 -0.54
N VAL A 198 -17.26 20.61 -0.58
CA VAL A 198 -15.90 20.09 -0.64
C VAL A 198 -15.43 19.66 0.73
N THR A 199 -14.80 18.49 0.77
CA THR A 199 -14.11 17.97 1.94
C THR A 199 -12.62 17.94 1.67
N THR A 200 -11.83 18.52 2.56
CA THR A 200 -10.37 18.44 2.52
C THR A 200 -9.89 17.59 3.69
N THR A 201 -9.10 16.56 3.41
CA THR A 201 -8.46 15.72 4.41
C THR A 201 -6.96 15.84 4.25
N THR A 202 -6.25 16.21 5.30
CA THR A 202 -4.79 16.14 5.35
C THR A 202 -4.36 15.12 6.40
N ALA A 203 -3.26 14.44 6.15
CA ALA A 203 -2.68 13.49 7.09
C ALA A 203 -1.16 13.62 7.11
N SER A 204 -0.58 13.50 8.30
CA SER A 204 0.86 13.46 8.50
C SER A 204 1.22 12.36 9.48
N ALA A 205 2.29 11.62 9.18
CA ALA A 205 2.73 10.53 10.02
C ALA A 205 4.25 10.54 10.15
N PRO A 206 4.79 10.61 11.38
CA PRO A 206 6.23 10.51 11.58
C PRO A 206 6.72 9.07 11.47
N THR A 207 5.89 8.07 11.79
CA THR A 207 6.22 6.66 11.58
C THR A 207 4.99 5.80 11.39
N VAL A 208 4.94 5.03 10.29
CA VAL A 208 3.99 3.94 10.08
C VAL A 208 4.76 2.72 9.58
N THR A 209 4.50 1.58 10.17
CA THR A 209 5.08 0.29 9.75
C THR A 209 4.01 -0.62 9.19
N LEU A 210 4.36 -1.33 8.12
CA LEU A 210 3.55 -2.36 7.51
C LEU A 210 4.39 -3.64 7.46
N SER A 211 4.02 -4.63 8.24
CA SER A 211 4.64 -5.94 8.22
C SER A 211 3.78 -6.87 7.39
N ARG A 212 4.29 -7.31 6.24
CA ARG A 212 3.61 -8.25 5.34
C ARG A 212 4.24 -9.63 5.43
N SER A 213 3.41 -10.66 5.38
CA SER A 213 3.83 -12.06 5.24
C SER A 213 2.96 -12.77 4.22
N GLN A 214 3.56 -13.64 3.40
CA GLN A 214 2.86 -14.50 2.45
C GLN A 214 3.51 -15.89 2.38
N PRO A 215 2.73 -16.97 2.25
CA PRO A 215 3.28 -18.31 2.03
C PRO A 215 4.02 -18.37 0.68
N ALA A 216 5.08 -19.17 0.64
CA ALA A 216 5.81 -19.49 -0.60
C ALA A 216 5.92 -21.01 -0.78
N GLY A 217 6.35 -21.46 -1.96
CA GLY A 217 6.55 -22.89 -2.25
C GLY A 217 7.49 -23.60 -1.26
N SER A 218 8.37 -22.85 -0.59
CA SER A 218 9.13 -23.28 0.60
C SER A 218 9.21 -22.12 1.60
N GLY A 219 8.56 -22.25 2.76
CA GLY A 219 8.57 -21.25 3.84
C GLY A 219 7.65 -20.04 3.58
N ASN A 220 8.03 -18.89 4.13
CA ASN A 220 7.29 -17.62 4.01
C ASN A 220 8.19 -16.53 3.42
N ILE A 221 7.60 -15.66 2.60
CA ILE A 221 8.16 -14.37 2.23
C ILE A 221 7.61 -13.37 3.22
N SER A 222 8.48 -12.64 3.91
CA SER A 222 8.07 -11.58 4.83
C SER A 222 8.74 -10.27 4.46
N GLY A 223 8.13 -9.15 4.82
CA GLY A 223 8.72 -7.85 4.59
C GLY A 223 8.16 -6.80 5.54
N THR A 224 8.93 -5.76 5.76
CA THR A 224 8.51 -4.59 6.54
C THR A 224 8.73 -3.35 5.71
N ILE A 225 7.69 -2.51 5.62
CA ILE A 225 7.76 -1.15 5.11
C ILE A 225 7.74 -0.24 6.34
N THR A 226 8.70 0.66 6.45
CA THR A 226 8.74 1.70 7.49
C THR A 226 8.65 3.05 6.83
N ILE A 227 7.48 3.66 6.85
CA ILE A 227 7.29 5.06 6.45
C ILE A 227 7.82 5.92 7.59
N THR A 228 8.77 6.80 7.31
CA THR A 228 9.40 7.74 8.26
C THR A 228 8.92 9.18 8.09
N SER A 229 8.23 9.46 7.00
CA SER A 229 7.50 10.70 6.80
C SER A 229 6.37 10.45 5.84
N LEU A 230 5.17 10.88 6.20
CA LEU A 230 4.01 10.93 5.33
C LEU A 230 3.43 12.33 5.41
N ASN A 231 3.13 12.92 4.25
CA ASN A 231 2.26 14.08 4.11
C ASN A 231 1.27 13.77 3.00
N TYR A 232 0.00 13.83 3.31
CA TYR A 232 -1.09 13.52 2.40
C TYR A 232 -2.14 14.62 2.45
N SER A 233 -2.73 14.91 1.29
CA SER A 233 -3.88 15.78 1.14
C SER A 233 -4.85 15.15 0.15
N ARG A 234 -6.13 15.14 0.48
CA ARG A 234 -7.25 14.75 -0.38
C ARG A 234 -8.26 15.87 -0.43
N VAL A 235 -8.69 16.20 -1.64
CA VAL A 235 -9.82 17.09 -1.91
C VAL A 235 -10.91 16.26 -2.56
N HIS A 236 -12.02 16.11 -1.85
CA HIS A 236 -13.20 15.34 -2.25
C HIS A 236 -14.41 16.27 -2.40
N GLY A 237 -15.38 15.90 -3.24
CA GLY A 237 -16.50 16.78 -3.62
C GLY A 237 -16.21 17.62 -4.87
N THR A 238 -15.02 17.47 -5.46
CA THR A 238 -14.69 17.90 -6.81
C THR A 238 -14.70 16.67 -7.74
N ASP A 239 -15.04 16.87 -9.02
CA ASP A 239 -14.85 15.86 -10.07
C ASP A 239 -13.72 16.30 -11.01
N PRO A 240 -12.55 15.65 -11.00
CA PRO A 240 -12.21 14.45 -10.22
C PRO A 240 -11.81 14.76 -8.77
N VAL A 241 -11.86 13.72 -7.92
CA VAL A 241 -11.19 13.70 -6.61
C VAL A 241 -9.68 13.80 -6.83
N THR A 242 -9.03 14.65 -6.04
CA THR A 242 -7.59 14.91 -6.15
C THR A 242 -6.87 14.60 -4.85
N ASP A 243 -5.84 13.78 -4.95
CA ASP A 243 -4.96 13.39 -3.85
C ASP A 243 -3.53 13.88 -4.14
N THR A 244 -2.81 14.36 -3.13
CA THR A 244 -1.39 14.73 -3.18
C THR A 244 -0.66 14.04 -2.05
N LEU A 245 0.50 13.44 -2.35
CA LEU A 245 1.26 12.61 -1.43
C LEU A 245 2.74 12.96 -1.47
N THR A 246 3.35 13.14 -0.31
CA THR A 246 4.80 13.08 -0.13
C THR A 246 5.12 12.04 0.94
N THR A 247 5.98 11.08 0.63
CA THR A 247 6.34 10.01 1.56
C THR A 247 7.84 9.70 1.50
N SER A 248 8.41 9.31 2.63
CA SER A 248 9.72 8.68 2.70
C SER A 248 9.70 7.51 3.65
N GLY A 249 10.57 6.54 3.42
CA GLY A 249 10.68 5.36 4.25
C GLY A 249 11.70 4.36 3.76
N SER A 250 11.66 3.17 4.33
CA SER A 250 12.47 2.03 3.93
C SER A 250 11.60 0.79 3.72
N ILE A 251 12.03 -0.07 2.82
CA ILE A 251 11.44 -1.38 2.58
C ILE A 251 12.53 -2.41 2.87
N SER A 252 12.17 -3.46 3.59
CA SER A 252 13.00 -4.63 3.80
C SER A 252 12.17 -5.87 3.49
N VAL A 253 12.63 -6.72 2.59
CA VAL A 253 12.02 -8.01 2.26
C VAL A 253 13.00 -9.11 2.65
N ASN A 254 12.48 -10.11 3.36
CA ASN A 254 13.20 -11.29 3.78
C ASN A 254 12.61 -12.52 3.07
N VAL A 255 13.45 -13.21 2.31
CA VAL A 255 13.11 -14.46 1.62
C VAL A 255 14.18 -15.49 1.94
N ALA A 256 13.81 -16.52 2.70
CA ALA A 256 14.71 -17.58 3.17
C ALA A 256 16.00 -17.01 3.82
N ASP A 257 17.10 -16.97 3.08
CA ASP A 257 18.43 -16.56 3.54
C ASP A 257 18.89 -15.18 3.01
N ALA A 258 18.03 -14.46 2.29
CA ALA A 258 18.35 -13.16 1.69
C ALA A 258 17.48 -12.04 2.25
N VAL A 259 18.14 -10.94 2.67
CA VAL A 259 17.48 -9.67 2.97
C VAL A 259 17.74 -8.70 1.84
N ILE A 260 16.67 -8.15 1.30
CA ILE A 260 16.71 -7.14 0.27
C ILE A 260 16.11 -5.86 0.84
N ALA A 261 16.88 -4.78 0.87
CA ALA A 261 16.45 -3.52 1.48
C ALA A 261 16.70 -2.32 0.57
N PHE A 262 15.76 -1.38 0.56
CA PHE A 262 15.80 -0.15 -0.22
C PHE A 262 15.21 1.00 0.59
N ASN A 263 15.71 2.22 0.35
CA ASN A 263 15.01 3.42 0.75
C ASN A 263 14.00 3.81 -0.34
N VAL A 264 12.88 4.37 0.09
CA VAL A 264 11.84 4.91 -0.79
C VAL A 264 11.61 6.36 -0.42
N ALA A 265 11.55 7.23 -1.41
CA ALA A 265 11.17 8.62 -1.21
C ALA A 265 10.30 9.09 -2.38
N THR A 266 9.56 10.17 -2.17
CA THR A 266 8.96 10.96 -3.24
C THR A 266 9.62 12.33 -3.29
N PRO A 267 10.77 12.50 -3.98
CA PRO A 267 11.48 13.77 -4.02
C PRO A 267 10.64 14.91 -4.60
N ALA A 268 9.71 14.56 -5.50
CA ALA A 268 8.63 15.45 -5.94
C ALA A 268 7.29 14.86 -5.48
N PRO A 269 6.38 15.68 -4.91
CA PRO A 269 5.07 15.21 -4.49
C PRO A 269 4.34 14.46 -5.61
N VAL A 270 3.77 13.32 -5.27
CA VAL A 270 2.99 12.48 -6.16
C VAL A 270 1.55 12.98 -6.15
N THR A 271 1.03 13.31 -7.33
CA THR A 271 -0.36 13.74 -7.50
C THR A 271 -1.16 12.62 -8.13
N ILE A 272 -2.30 12.28 -7.53
CA ILE A 272 -3.22 11.24 -8.00
C ILE A 272 -4.57 11.90 -8.27
N SER A 273 -5.12 11.70 -9.46
CA SER A 273 -6.43 12.25 -9.85
C SER A 273 -7.22 11.19 -10.60
N GLY A 274 -8.48 10.98 -10.18
CA GLY A 274 -9.32 9.91 -10.74
C GLY A 274 -8.73 8.50 -10.58
N GLY A 275 -7.91 8.28 -9.55
CA GLY A 275 -7.24 7.00 -9.29
C GLY A 275 -5.97 6.74 -10.12
N ASN A 276 -5.54 7.71 -10.95
CA ASN A 276 -4.34 7.63 -11.78
C ASN A 276 -3.25 8.57 -11.26
N VAL A 277 -1.99 8.12 -11.30
CA VAL A 277 -0.85 8.96 -10.96
C VAL A 277 -0.61 9.93 -12.12
N GLN A 278 -0.72 11.24 -11.85
CA GLN A 278 -0.64 12.29 -12.87
C GLN A 278 0.73 12.96 -12.91
N ALA A 279 1.37 13.11 -11.75
CA ALA A 279 2.63 13.81 -11.62
C ALA A 279 3.41 13.32 -10.39
N GLY A 280 4.68 13.74 -10.31
CA GLY A 280 5.58 13.46 -9.20
C GLY A 280 6.69 12.49 -9.57
N MET A 281 7.47 12.12 -8.56
CA MET A 281 8.59 11.21 -8.71
C MET A 281 8.64 10.30 -7.49
N ILE A 282 8.79 9.00 -7.73
CA ILE A 282 9.14 8.02 -6.71
C ILE A 282 10.59 7.64 -6.95
N GLN A 283 11.37 7.58 -5.88
CA GLN A 283 12.76 7.18 -5.92
C GLN A 283 12.97 5.99 -5.00
N LEU A 284 13.58 4.94 -5.54
CA LEU A 284 14.15 3.83 -4.81
C LEU A 284 15.66 4.03 -4.77
N SER A 285 16.29 3.81 -3.62
CA SER A 285 17.74 3.87 -3.53
C SER A 285 18.36 2.80 -2.63
N THR A 286 19.47 2.27 -3.09
CA THR A 286 20.48 1.55 -2.30
C THR A 286 21.73 2.42 -2.16
N ASN A 287 22.83 1.82 -1.70
CA ASN A 287 24.12 2.49 -1.60
C ASN A 287 24.75 2.81 -2.97
N ASP A 288 24.41 2.06 -4.02
CA ASP A 288 25.09 2.09 -5.32
C ASP A 288 24.12 2.23 -6.51
N THR A 289 22.81 2.19 -6.26
CA THR A 289 21.76 2.22 -7.26
C THR A 289 20.65 3.18 -6.86
N VAL A 290 20.23 4.02 -7.81
CA VAL A 290 19.07 4.88 -7.70
C VAL A 290 18.15 4.58 -8.86
N GLU A 291 16.89 4.28 -8.56
CA GLU A 291 15.84 4.11 -9.55
C GLU A 291 14.76 5.17 -9.32
N THR A 292 14.40 5.88 -10.38
CA THR A 292 13.32 6.87 -10.34
C THR A 292 12.17 6.43 -11.24
N ILE A 293 10.97 6.51 -10.72
CA ILE A 293 9.72 6.22 -11.41
C ILE A 293 8.93 7.51 -11.53
N THR A 294 8.59 7.88 -12.76
CA THR A 294 7.83 9.10 -13.07
C THR A 294 6.64 8.77 -13.96
N PRO A 295 5.45 9.33 -13.70
CA PRO A 295 4.32 9.20 -14.61
C PRO A 295 4.68 9.72 -16.00
N LYS A 296 4.37 8.93 -17.03
CA LYS A 296 4.53 9.35 -18.43
C LYS A 296 3.16 9.65 -19.04
N ASP A 297 2.18 8.79 -18.75
CA ASP A 297 0.78 8.98 -19.06
C ASP A 297 -0.10 8.20 -18.04
N ALA A 298 -1.42 8.18 -18.24
CA ALA A 298 -2.35 7.52 -17.32
C ALA A 298 -2.13 6.01 -17.14
N SER A 299 -1.42 5.36 -18.08
CA SER A 299 -1.25 3.91 -18.15
C SER A 299 0.20 3.45 -18.12
N THR A 300 1.16 4.37 -18.30
CA THR A 300 2.60 4.08 -18.35
C THR A 300 3.41 4.98 -17.43
N VAL A 301 4.48 4.39 -16.90
CA VAL A 301 5.51 5.12 -16.16
C VAL A 301 6.85 5.01 -16.87
N GLY A 302 7.61 6.09 -16.81
CA GLY A 302 9.03 6.10 -17.14
C GLY A 302 9.85 5.67 -15.93
N ILE A 303 10.82 4.81 -16.18
CA ILE A 303 11.73 4.29 -15.17
C ILE A 303 13.15 4.61 -15.62
N THR A 304 13.92 5.22 -14.74
CA THR A 304 15.34 5.49 -14.94
C THR A 304 16.10 4.80 -13.83
N VAL A 305 17.04 3.93 -14.18
CA VAL A 305 17.90 3.23 -13.22
C VAL A 305 19.32 3.70 -13.45
N THR A 306 19.92 4.30 -12.43
CA THR A 306 21.34 4.62 -12.38
C THR A 306 22.03 3.70 -11.39
N SER A 307 22.95 2.87 -11.86
CA SER A 307 23.74 1.96 -11.01
C SER A 307 25.20 2.07 -11.41
N ASN A 308 26.09 2.25 -10.43
CA ASN A 308 27.55 2.28 -10.66
C ASN A 308 27.98 3.25 -11.78
N GLY A 309 27.32 4.41 -11.87
CA GLY A 309 27.61 5.45 -12.86
C GLY A 309 27.05 5.18 -14.27
N GLN A 310 26.35 4.06 -14.48
CA GLN A 310 25.64 3.77 -15.73
C GLN A 310 24.15 4.02 -15.55
N THR A 311 23.51 4.60 -16.56
CA THR A 311 22.08 4.90 -16.54
C THR A 311 21.36 4.17 -17.67
N GLY A 312 20.31 3.45 -17.33
CA GLY A 312 19.35 2.86 -18.26
C GLY A 312 17.96 3.47 -18.07
N THR A 313 17.17 3.52 -19.13
CA THR A 313 15.79 4.02 -19.08
C THR A 313 14.86 3.07 -19.81
N TYR A 314 13.68 2.82 -19.24
CA TYR A 314 12.63 2.03 -19.88
C TYR A 314 11.25 2.51 -19.42
N THR A 315 10.20 1.94 -19.99
CA THR A 315 8.81 2.24 -19.61
C THR A 315 8.08 0.97 -19.26
N GLU A 316 7.19 1.04 -18.28
CA GLU A 316 6.35 -0.08 -17.84
C GLU A 316 4.89 0.34 -17.74
N SER A 317 3.99 -0.63 -17.86
CA SER A 317 2.57 -0.39 -17.61
C SER A 317 2.30 -0.29 -16.11
N VAL A 318 1.43 0.65 -15.71
CA VAL A 318 0.90 0.74 -14.34
C VAL A 318 0.22 -0.58 -13.92
N ASN A 319 -0.38 -1.31 -14.87
CA ASN A 319 -1.02 -2.60 -14.59
C ASN A 319 -0.02 -3.68 -14.17
N THR A 320 1.20 -3.65 -14.70
CA THR A 320 2.29 -4.55 -14.29
C THR A 320 2.56 -4.39 -12.79
N PHE A 321 2.66 -3.15 -12.31
CA PHE A 321 2.86 -2.87 -10.89
C PHE A 321 1.66 -3.27 -10.04
N ARG A 322 0.43 -2.98 -10.47
CA ARG A 322 -0.79 -3.37 -9.74
C ARG A 322 -0.88 -4.88 -9.55
N ALA A 323 -0.61 -5.65 -10.61
CA ALA A 323 -0.65 -7.11 -10.58
C ALA A 323 0.33 -7.71 -9.56
N LEU A 324 1.48 -7.07 -9.33
CA LEU A 324 2.49 -7.54 -8.37
C LEU A 324 2.05 -7.36 -6.91
N VAL A 325 1.18 -6.39 -6.61
CA VAL A 325 0.71 -6.13 -5.24
C VAL A 325 -0.62 -6.81 -4.95
N SER A 326 -1.47 -7.01 -5.97
CA SER A 326 -2.81 -7.60 -5.84
C SER A 326 -2.86 -9.13 -5.90
N GLY A 327 -1.71 -9.81 -5.88
CA GLY A 327 -1.59 -11.27 -6.02
C GLY A 327 -2.58 -12.10 -5.21
#